data_AF-A0A1N7DIL3-F1
#
_entry.id   AF-A0A1N7DIL3-F1
#
_cell.length_a   1.000
_cell.length_b   1.000
_cell.length_c   1.000
_cell.angle_alpha   90.00
_cell.angle_beta   90.00
_cell.angle_gamma   90.00
#
_symmetry.space_group_name_H-M   'P 1'
#
loop_
_entity.id
_entity.type
_entity.pdbx_description
1 polymer ?
#
loop_
_entity_poly.entity_id
_entity_poly.type
_entity_poly.pdbx_seq_one_letter_code
_entity_poly.pdbx_strand_id
1 'polypeptide(L)'
;MSKTAMAALLWWACLAAQAAPLRLPAGKEPVVQGGSVTATAQGARIRYRGWLLAVDEAQADGAADAVLISGNARLAPQLQIGARPRALPLWSSFELIKGSTRLRITALPGWDELPALLLDFGDGDYRIVIPAARIERHAYPLLAQRFPGADLALLLQDGRRVMLPLGKGSAQVFGEEQAVPYRFAKVKR
;
A
#
# COMPACT_ATOMS: atom_id res chain seq x y z
N MET A 1 58.22 8.59 -19.67
CA MET A 1 57.83 8.37 -18.26
C MET A 1 56.33 8.53 -18.16
N SER A 2 55.63 7.41 -18.34
CA SER A 2 54.17 7.32 -18.39
C SER A 2 53.64 7.08 -16.98
N LYS A 3 52.74 7.93 -16.48
CA LYS A 3 51.93 7.65 -15.29
C LYS A 3 50.48 7.97 -15.58
N THR A 4 49.81 6.93 -16.04
CA THR A 4 48.38 6.67 -15.89
C THR A 4 47.97 6.79 -14.42
N ALA A 5 46.85 7.46 -14.16
CA ALA A 5 45.98 7.17 -13.02
C ALA A 5 44.56 7.63 -13.38
N MET A 6 43.86 6.72 -14.06
CA MET A 6 42.41 6.71 -14.24
C MET A 6 41.72 6.82 -12.87
N ALA A 7 41.06 7.95 -12.61
CA ALA A 7 40.11 8.08 -11.51
C ALA A 7 38.81 7.39 -11.91
N ALA A 8 38.76 6.07 -11.71
CA ALA A 8 37.57 5.27 -11.95
C ALA A 8 36.56 5.48 -10.80
N LEU A 9 35.36 5.91 -11.21
CA LEU A 9 34.12 6.02 -10.46
C LEU A 9 33.89 4.83 -9.50
N LEU A 10 33.84 5.10 -8.19
CA LEU A 10 33.28 4.19 -7.20
C LEU A 10 31.75 4.30 -7.22
N TRP A 11 31.14 3.56 -8.13
CA TRP A 11 29.70 3.32 -8.19
C TRP A 11 29.32 2.42 -7.00
N TRP A 12 28.82 3.01 -5.92
CA TRP A 12 28.18 2.25 -4.85
C TRP A 12 26.84 1.70 -5.36
N ALA A 13 26.88 0.46 -5.85
CA ALA A 13 25.70 -0.35 -5.98
C ALA A 13 25.21 -0.74 -4.57
N CYS A 14 24.34 0.08 -3.98
CA CYS A 14 23.49 -0.39 -2.89
C CYS A 14 22.56 -1.49 -3.46
N LEU A 15 23.03 -2.74 -3.45
CA LEU A 15 22.15 -3.89 -3.53
C LEU A 15 21.26 -3.85 -2.29
N ALA A 16 20.06 -3.26 -2.42
CA ALA A 16 18.99 -3.47 -1.47
C ALA A 16 18.70 -4.98 -1.48
N ALA A 17 19.15 -5.68 -0.44
CA ALA A 17 18.79 -7.07 -0.22
C ALA A 17 17.26 -7.12 -0.03
N GLN A 18 16.54 -7.38 -1.11
CA GLN A 18 15.11 -7.65 -1.03
C GLN A 18 14.96 -8.96 -0.26
N ALA A 19 14.37 -8.89 0.93
CA ALA A 19 14.04 -10.06 1.71
C ALA A 19 13.16 -10.99 0.85
N ALA A 20 13.42 -12.31 0.93
CA ALA A 20 12.63 -13.29 0.21
C ALA A 20 11.12 -13.12 0.52
N PRO A 21 10.22 -13.29 -0.46
CA PRO A 21 8.78 -13.13 -0.25
C PRO A 21 8.27 -14.04 0.87
N LEU A 22 7.46 -13.49 1.77
CA LEU A 22 6.84 -14.27 2.84
C LEU A 22 5.57 -14.95 2.32
N ARG A 23 5.51 -16.28 2.47
CA ARG A 23 4.38 -17.09 2.05
C ARG A 23 3.42 -17.34 3.21
N LEU A 24 2.14 -17.07 2.99
CA LEU A 24 1.03 -17.36 3.90
C LEU A 24 0.25 -18.60 3.43
N PRO A 25 -0.36 -19.35 4.36
CA PRO A 25 -1.19 -20.50 4.00
C PRO A 25 -2.37 -20.07 3.13
N ALA A 26 -2.60 -20.82 2.05
CA ALA A 26 -3.76 -20.59 1.19
C ALA A 26 -5.06 -20.97 1.93
N GLY A 27 -6.10 -20.14 1.78
CA GLY A 27 -7.43 -20.49 2.24
C GLY A 27 -8.03 -21.63 1.39
N LYS A 28 -8.94 -22.41 1.97
CA LYS A 28 -9.66 -23.48 1.26
C LYS A 28 -10.90 -22.97 0.51
N GLU A 29 -11.30 -21.74 0.74
CA GLU A 29 -12.47 -21.13 0.15
C GLU A 29 -12.24 -20.71 -1.30
N PRO A 30 -13.29 -20.73 -2.15
CA PRO A 30 -13.22 -20.22 -3.51
C PRO A 30 -12.71 -18.77 -3.57
N VAL A 31 -11.74 -18.52 -4.43
CA VAL A 31 -11.14 -17.20 -4.62
C VAL A 31 -12.10 -16.32 -5.42
N VAL A 32 -12.72 -15.34 -4.75
CA VAL A 32 -13.52 -14.30 -5.42
C VAL A 32 -12.61 -13.47 -6.34
N GLN A 33 -13.08 -13.21 -7.56
CA GLN A 33 -12.35 -12.40 -8.54
C GLN A 33 -12.34 -10.92 -8.13
N GLY A 34 -11.20 -10.25 -8.36
CA GLY A 34 -11.00 -8.85 -7.99
C GLY A 34 -10.76 -8.62 -6.50
N GLY A 35 -11.06 -7.41 -6.05
CA GLY A 35 -10.96 -7.00 -4.67
C GLY A 35 -11.95 -5.91 -4.29
N SER A 36 -12.00 -5.61 -3.00
CA SER A 36 -12.84 -4.54 -2.45
C SER A 36 -12.15 -3.83 -1.31
N VAL A 37 -12.42 -2.54 -1.17
CA VAL A 37 -12.02 -1.72 -0.03
C VAL A 37 -13.26 -1.25 0.71
N THR A 38 -13.23 -1.33 2.03
CA THR A 38 -14.31 -0.87 2.90
C THR A 38 -13.71 0.04 3.96
N ALA A 39 -14.12 1.31 3.98
CA ALA A 39 -13.77 2.20 5.08
C ALA A 39 -14.46 1.74 6.36
N THR A 40 -13.81 1.98 7.49
CA THR A 40 -14.33 1.69 8.83
C THR A 40 -14.20 2.94 9.69
N ALA A 41 -14.74 2.91 10.91
CA ALA A 41 -14.66 4.04 11.83
C ALA A 41 -13.22 4.44 12.20
N GLN A 42 -12.23 3.55 12.08
CA GLN A 42 -10.85 3.77 12.56
C GLN A 42 -9.77 3.37 11.52
N GLY A 43 -10.16 3.09 10.27
CA GLY A 43 -9.23 2.58 9.27
C GLY A 43 -9.93 2.06 8.02
N ALA A 44 -9.32 1.11 7.30
CA ALA A 44 -9.96 0.44 6.16
C ALA A 44 -9.68 -1.07 6.14
N ARG A 45 -10.60 -1.84 5.57
CA ARG A 45 -10.43 -3.27 5.26
C ARG A 45 -10.28 -3.44 3.76
N ILE A 46 -9.29 -4.22 3.32
CA ILE A 46 -9.05 -4.55 1.91
C ILE A 46 -9.18 -6.06 1.73
N ARG A 47 -10.08 -6.49 0.86
CA ARG A 47 -10.19 -7.88 0.42
C ARG A 47 -9.66 -8.01 -1.00
N TYR A 48 -8.88 -9.03 -1.27
CA TYR A 48 -8.37 -9.29 -2.62
C TYR A 48 -8.06 -10.77 -2.80
N ARG A 49 -8.76 -11.47 -3.68
CA ARG A 49 -8.50 -12.89 -4.01
C ARG A 49 -8.17 -13.78 -2.77
N GLY A 50 -8.97 -13.68 -1.71
CA GLY A 50 -8.80 -14.46 -0.47
C GLY A 50 -7.88 -13.83 0.58
N TRP A 51 -7.28 -12.68 0.30
CA TRP A 51 -6.63 -11.81 1.28
C TRP A 51 -7.66 -11.00 2.07
N LEU A 52 -7.38 -10.79 3.34
CA LEU A 52 -7.97 -9.75 4.18
C LEU A 52 -6.84 -8.94 4.82
N LEU A 53 -6.71 -7.68 4.41
CA LEU A 53 -5.81 -6.70 5.02
C LEU A 53 -6.61 -5.74 5.89
N ALA A 54 -6.10 -5.44 7.08
CA ALA A 54 -6.54 -4.32 7.88
C ALA A 54 -5.56 -3.15 7.74
N VAL A 55 -6.08 -1.93 7.65
CA VAL A 55 -5.29 -0.69 7.59
C VAL A 55 -5.59 0.13 8.83
N ASP A 56 -4.52 0.55 9.51
CA ASP A 56 -4.48 1.22 10.81
C ASP A 56 -5.29 0.46 11.88
N GLU A 57 -6.20 1.15 12.56
CA GLU A 57 -6.99 0.63 13.67
C GLU A 57 -8.28 -0.06 13.17
N ALA A 58 -8.39 -0.37 11.88
CA ALA A 58 -9.49 -1.18 11.38
C ALA A 58 -9.47 -2.57 12.06
N GLN A 59 -10.33 -2.76 13.06
CA GLN A 59 -10.67 -4.09 13.55
C GLN A 59 -11.19 -4.89 12.36
N ALA A 60 -10.78 -6.15 12.22
CA ALA A 60 -11.35 -7.07 11.25
C ALA A 60 -12.27 -8.05 12.01
N ASP A 61 -13.46 -8.39 11.48
CA ASP A 61 -14.38 -9.35 12.11
C ASP A 61 -13.88 -10.81 11.97
N GLY A 62 -12.56 -10.99 12.06
CA GLY A 62 -11.76 -12.19 11.85
C GLY A 62 -10.27 -11.82 11.90
N ALA A 63 -9.38 -12.82 12.03
CA ALA A 63 -7.93 -12.55 11.99
C ALA A 63 -7.53 -12.08 10.59
N ALA A 64 -7.22 -10.80 10.41
CA ALA A 64 -6.65 -10.29 9.17
C ALA A 64 -5.36 -11.06 8.84
N ASP A 65 -5.13 -11.33 7.54
CA ASP A 65 -3.89 -11.95 7.08
C ASP A 65 -2.68 -11.06 7.36
N ALA A 66 -2.89 -9.75 7.28
CA ALA A 66 -1.92 -8.74 7.63
C ALA A 66 -2.61 -7.45 8.12
N VAL A 67 -1.94 -6.75 9.03
CA VAL A 67 -2.30 -5.40 9.48
C VAL A 67 -1.22 -4.43 9.01
N LEU A 68 -1.63 -3.33 8.38
CA LEU A 68 -0.79 -2.27 7.87
C LEU A 68 -1.01 -1.01 8.70
N ILE A 69 0.03 -0.49 9.33
CA ILE A 69 -0.04 0.78 10.06
C ILE A 69 0.69 1.81 9.21
N SER A 70 0.03 2.91 8.83
CA SER A 70 0.60 3.88 7.88
C SER A 70 1.83 4.62 8.42
N GLY A 71 2.08 4.58 9.73
CA GLY A 71 3.14 5.32 10.39
C GLY A 71 2.78 6.79 10.63
N ASN A 72 3.76 7.58 11.06
CA ASN A 72 3.65 9.02 11.31
C ASN A 72 5.04 9.68 11.28
N ALA A 73 5.16 10.93 11.74
CA ALA A 73 6.43 11.68 11.75
C ALA A 73 7.56 11.01 12.56
N ARG A 74 7.22 10.15 13.54
CA ARG A 74 8.17 9.53 14.46
C ARG A 74 8.36 8.03 14.20
N LEU A 75 7.35 7.39 13.61
CA LEU A 75 7.30 5.95 13.44
C LEU A 75 7.19 5.60 11.96
N ALA A 76 8.11 4.76 11.49
CA ALA A 76 8.00 4.14 10.18
C ALA A 76 6.69 3.33 10.07
N PRO A 77 6.15 3.17 8.85
CA PRO A 77 5.04 2.26 8.62
C PRO A 77 5.35 0.86 9.14
N GLN A 78 4.33 0.13 9.55
CA GLN A 78 4.48 -1.23 10.06
C GLN A 78 3.60 -2.21 9.31
N LEU A 79 4.12 -3.42 9.14
CA LEU A 79 3.39 -4.59 8.69
C LEU A 79 3.39 -5.61 9.82
N GLN A 80 2.22 -6.02 10.26
CA GLN A 80 2.05 -7.08 11.24
C GLN A 80 1.38 -8.29 10.60
N ILE A 81 1.97 -9.46 10.84
CA ILE A 81 1.47 -10.76 10.35
C ILE A 81 1.46 -11.70 11.55
N GLY A 82 0.28 -12.16 11.95
CA GLY A 82 0.10 -12.79 13.26
C GLY A 82 0.56 -11.85 14.39
N ALA A 83 1.42 -12.35 15.28
CA ALA A 83 1.95 -11.59 16.43
C ALA A 83 3.26 -10.84 16.14
N ARG A 84 3.75 -10.81 14.90
CA ARG A 84 5.06 -10.25 14.56
C ARG A 84 4.92 -8.92 13.82
N PRO A 85 5.12 -7.77 14.48
CA PRO A 85 5.25 -6.50 13.80
C PRO A 85 6.62 -6.39 13.12
N ARG A 86 6.64 -5.76 11.95
CA ARG A 86 7.85 -5.43 11.18
C ARG A 86 7.75 -3.99 10.72
N ALA A 87 8.74 -3.18 11.08
CA ALA A 87 8.89 -1.85 10.51
C ALA A 87 9.23 -1.94 9.02
N LEU A 88 8.68 -1.03 8.23
CA LEU A 88 8.95 -0.84 6.81
C LEU A 88 9.67 0.51 6.63
N PRO A 89 11.02 0.53 6.61
CA PRO A 89 11.77 1.74 6.33
C PRO A 89 11.37 2.37 4.99
N LEU A 90 11.49 3.68 4.85
CA LEU A 90 11.25 4.35 3.56
C LEU A 90 12.12 3.73 2.45
N TRP A 91 11.54 3.66 1.25
CA TRP A 91 12.10 3.01 0.07
C TRP A 91 12.28 1.50 0.17
N SER A 92 11.87 0.87 1.27
CA SER A 92 11.81 -0.58 1.36
C SER A 92 10.51 -1.11 0.76
N SER A 93 10.58 -2.34 0.23
CA SER A 93 9.41 -3.10 -0.15
C SER A 93 9.40 -4.44 0.57
N PHE A 94 8.19 -4.97 0.75
CA PHE A 94 7.94 -6.25 1.37
C PHE A 94 6.91 -7.02 0.54
N GLU A 95 7.18 -8.30 0.30
CA GLU A 95 6.33 -9.12 -0.53
C GLU A 95 5.65 -10.23 0.25
N LEU A 96 4.37 -10.35 -0.02
CA LEU A 96 3.46 -11.31 0.56
C LEU A 96 2.85 -12.18 -0.53
N ILE A 97 2.85 -13.49 -0.32
CA ILE A 97 2.31 -14.47 -1.27
C ILE A 97 1.32 -15.39 -0.53
N LYS A 98 0.10 -15.54 -1.07
CA LYS A 98 -0.93 -16.46 -0.57
C LYS A 98 -1.54 -17.20 -1.76
N GLY A 99 -1.37 -18.51 -1.82
CA GLY A 99 -1.68 -19.30 -3.02
C GLY A 99 -0.92 -18.77 -4.24
N SER A 100 -1.64 -18.42 -5.31
CA SER A 100 -1.09 -17.82 -6.53
C SER A 100 -1.07 -16.29 -6.53
N THR A 101 -1.47 -15.65 -5.44
CA THR A 101 -1.60 -14.20 -5.37
C THR A 101 -0.44 -13.56 -4.63
N ARG A 102 0.10 -12.51 -5.24
CA ARG A 102 1.17 -11.67 -4.71
C ARG A 102 0.65 -10.28 -4.38
N LEU A 103 1.13 -9.76 -3.25
CA LEU A 103 0.96 -8.39 -2.80
C LEU A 103 2.36 -7.85 -2.50
N ARG A 104 2.73 -6.74 -3.14
CA ARG A 104 3.93 -5.98 -2.75
C ARG A 104 3.50 -4.73 -2.00
N ILE A 105 4.13 -4.50 -0.86
CA ILE A 105 3.92 -3.34 0.00
C ILE A 105 5.21 -2.52 -0.04
N THR A 106 5.13 -1.28 -0.48
CA THR A 106 6.30 -0.38 -0.54
C THR A 106 6.07 0.81 0.38
N ALA A 107 7.03 1.12 1.25
CA ALA A 107 7.03 2.36 2.01
C ALA A 107 7.71 3.45 1.19
N LEU A 108 7.03 4.56 0.98
CA LEU A 108 7.47 5.70 0.17
C LEU A 108 7.48 6.98 1.02
N PRO A 109 8.30 7.98 0.70
CA PRO A 109 8.07 9.32 1.22
C PRO A 109 6.72 9.83 0.70
N GLY A 110 5.90 10.32 1.61
CA GLY A 110 4.58 10.87 1.33
C GLY A 110 4.57 12.38 1.42
N TRP A 111 3.43 12.95 1.79
CA TRP A 111 3.23 14.40 1.90
C TRP A 111 3.85 14.94 3.20
N ASP A 112 4.39 16.16 3.19
CA ASP A 112 5.03 16.81 4.36
C ASP A 112 6.04 15.92 5.10
N GLU A 113 6.88 15.19 4.35
CA GLU A 113 7.86 14.23 4.87
C GLU A 113 7.27 13.05 5.67
N LEU A 114 5.94 12.93 5.75
CA LEU A 114 5.27 11.78 6.35
C LEU A 114 5.27 10.60 5.38
N PRO A 115 5.35 9.34 5.86
CA PRO A 115 5.38 8.18 4.99
C PRO A 115 4.06 7.96 4.23
N ALA A 116 4.13 7.17 3.16
CA ALA A 116 2.99 6.58 2.50
C ALA A 116 3.27 5.10 2.22
N LEU A 117 2.25 4.25 2.28
CA LEU A 117 2.32 2.87 1.80
C LEU A 117 1.74 2.79 0.39
N LEU A 118 2.43 2.10 -0.52
CA LEU A 118 1.92 1.71 -1.83
C LEU A 118 1.70 0.20 -1.83
N LEU A 119 0.47 -0.22 -2.11
CA LEU A 119 0.07 -1.61 -2.25
C LEU A 119 -0.08 -1.94 -3.73
N ASP A 120 0.74 -2.84 -4.23
CA ASP A 120 0.67 -3.36 -5.60
C ASP A 120 0.03 -4.77 -5.59
N PHE A 121 -1.16 -4.88 -6.19
CA PHE A 121 -1.88 -6.14 -6.35
C PHE A 121 -1.67 -6.70 -7.75
N GLY A 122 -1.45 -8.02 -7.86
CA GLY A 122 -1.34 -8.73 -9.14
C GLY A 122 -0.24 -8.14 -10.03
N ASP A 123 0.98 -8.09 -9.51
CA ASP A 123 2.15 -7.53 -10.20
C ASP A 123 1.98 -6.07 -10.70
N GLY A 124 1.11 -5.30 -10.02
CA GLY A 124 0.93 -3.87 -10.24
C GLY A 124 -0.25 -3.51 -11.13
N ASP A 125 -1.14 -4.44 -11.42
CA ASP A 125 -2.38 -4.23 -12.16
C ASP A 125 -3.39 -3.30 -11.45
N TYR A 126 -3.38 -3.33 -10.12
CA TYR A 126 -4.13 -2.41 -9.30
C TYR A 126 -3.29 -1.91 -8.15
N ARG A 127 -3.29 -0.59 -7.93
CA ARG A 127 -2.45 0.05 -6.92
C ARG A 127 -3.25 0.93 -5.97
N ILE A 128 -3.03 0.73 -4.67
CA ILE A 128 -3.63 1.56 -3.61
C ILE A 128 -2.52 2.30 -2.87
N VAL A 129 -2.61 3.62 -2.79
CA VAL A 129 -1.73 4.43 -1.93
C VAL A 129 -2.43 4.77 -0.61
N ILE A 130 -1.69 4.71 0.49
CA ILE A 130 -2.16 5.00 1.85
C ILE A 130 -1.20 6.02 2.47
N PRO A 131 -1.43 7.33 2.26
CA PRO A 131 -0.63 8.37 2.90
C PRO A 131 -0.86 8.40 4.41
N ALA A 132 0.19 8.58 5.22
CA ALA A 132 0.04 8.86 6.65
C ALA A 132 -0.40 10.31 6.92
N ALA A 133 -0.08 11.22 6.00
CA ALA A 133 -0.46 12.62 6.08
C ALA A 133 -1.98 12.81 5.91
N ARG A 134 -2.50 13.82 6.62
CA ARG A 134 -3.77 14.46 6.23
C ARG A 134 -3.48 15.30 4.99
N ILE A 135 -4.26 15.09 3.95
CA ILE A 135 -4.10 15.80 2.69
C ILE A 135 -5.36 16.62 2.46
N GLU A 136 -5.17 17.91 2.25
CA GLU A 136 -6.25 18.85 1.99
C GLU A 136 -6.85 18.63 0.60
N ARG A 137 -8.15 18.89 0.45
CA ARG A 137 -8.89 18.62 -0.79
C ARG A 137 -8.27 19.28 -2.02
N HIS A 138 -7.75 20.50 -1.87
CA HIS A 138 -7.11 21.24 -2.97
C HIS A 138 -5.84 20.55 -3.50
N ALA A 139 -5.19 19.70 -2.71
CA ALA A 139 -4.00 18.96 -3.09
C ALA A 139 -4.28 17.62 -3.78
N TYR A 140 -5.54 17.17 -3.82
CA TYR A 140 -5.90 15.88 -4.41
C TYR A 140 -5.49 15.70 -5.88
N PRO A 141 -5.60 16.72 -6.76
CA PRO A 141 -5.16 16.59 -8.14
C PRO A 141 -3.67 16.24 -8.28
N LEU A 142 -2.85 16.53 -7.27
CA LEU A 142 -1.41 16.26 -7.27
C LEU A 142 -1.07 14.84 -6.83
N LEU A 143 -2.01 14.10 -6.25
CA LEU A 143 -1.77 12.73 -5.76
C LEU A 143 -1.36 11.77 -6.88
N ALA A 144 -2.03 11.86 -8.04
CA ALA A 144 -1.69 11.02 -9.19
C ALA A 144 -0.29 11.34 -9.76
N GLN A 145 0.20 12.57 -9.56
CA GLN A 145 1.55 12.98 -9.97
C GLN A 145 2.60 12.45 -8.98
N ARG A 146 2.32 12.54 -7.68
CA ARG A 146 3.23 12.08 -6.62
C ARG A 146 3.31 10.56 -6.53
N PHE A 147 2.21 9.86 -6.80
CA PHE A 147 2.11 8.40 -6.75
C PHE A 147 1.68 7.85 -8.11
N PRO A 148 2.59 7.88 -9.11
CA PRO A 148 2.25 7.49 -10.47
C PRO A 148 1.78 6.04 -10.56
N GLY A 149 0.64 5.84 -11.22
CA GLY A 149 0.02 4.53 -11.40
C GLY A 149 -0.86 4.07 -10.23
N ALA A 150 -1.01 4.84 -9.16
CA ALA A 150 -2.02 4.57 -8.13
C ALA A 150 -3.43 4.68 -8.74
N ASP A 151 -4.27 3.68 -8.50
CA ASP A 151 -5.67 3.68 -8.94
C ASP A 151 -6.61 4.21 -7.84
N LEU A 152 -6.20 4.12 -6.57
CA LEU A 152 -6.97 4.55 -5.40
C LEU A 152 -6.06 5.11 -4.31
N ALA A 153 -6.51 6.15 -3.60
CA ALA A 153 -5.91 6.62 -2.35
C ALA A 153 -6.84 6.39 -1.15
N LEU A 154 -6.25 5.98 -0.02
CA LEU A 154 -6.92 5.92 1.29
C LEU A 154 -6.45 7.08 2.15
N LEU A 155 -7.13 8.21 2.03
CA LEU A 155 -6.77 9.47 2.67
C LEU A 155 -7.18 9.48 4.15
N LEU A 156 -6.35 10.07 5.00
CA LEU A 156 -6.68 10.28 6.40
C LEU A 156 -7.46 11.60 6.56
N GLN A 157 -8.73 11.52 6.98
CA GLN A 157 -9.59 12.67 7.30
C GLN A 157 -10.29 12.43 8.63
N ASP A 158 -10.14 13.36 9.58
CA ASP A 158 -10.78 13.27 10.90
C ASP A 158 -10.58 11.92 11.61
N GLY A 159 -9.40 11.32 11.44
CA GLY A 159 -9.04 10.01 12.02
C GLY A 159 -9.58 8.81 11.26
N ARG A 160 -10.25 9.01 10.12
CA ARG A 160 -10.85 7.95 9.29
C ARG A 160 -10.19 7.86 7.93
N ARG A 161 -10.33 6.69 7.29
CA ARG A 161 -9.88 6.47 5.90
C ARG A 161 -11.00 6.79 4.92
N VAL A 162 -10.73 7.70 3.99
CA VAL A 162 -11.62 8.07 2.90
C VAL A 162 -11.02 7.62 1.57
N MET A 163 -11.85 7.01 0.74
CA MET A 163 -11.43 6.47 -0.57
C MET A 163 -11.51 7.55 -1.64
N LEU A 164 -10.40 7.78 -2.35
CA LEU A 164 -10.33 8.67 -3.50
C LEU A 164 -9.81 7.91 -4.72
N PRO A 165 -10.64 7.64 -5.73
CA PRO A 165 -10.19 7.09 -7.01
C PRO A 165 -9.24 8.05 -7.74
N LEU A 166 -8.10 7.55 -8.24
CA LEU A 166 -7.06 8.33 -8.91
C LEU A 166 -6.92 7.99 -10.42
N GLY A 167 -7.60 6.96 -10.90
CA GLY A 167 -7.51 6.49 -12.29
C GLY A 167 -8.17 7.42 -13.32
N LYS A 168 -7.78 7.28 -14.59
CA LYS A 168 -8.41 8.00 -15.71
C LYS A 168 -9.87 7.56 -15.89
N GLY A 169 -10.82 8.46 -15.66
CA GLY A 169 -12.23 8.30 -16.04
C GLY A 169 -13.20 7.90 -14.92
N SER A 170 -12.77 7.78 -13.67
CA SER A 170 -13.70 7.66 -12.53
C SER A 170 -14.15 9.05 -12.08
N ALA A 171 -15.46 9.28 -11.99
CA ALA A 171 -16.00 10.43 -11.27
C ALA A 171 -15.32 10.49 -9.89
N GLN A 172 -14.76 11.65 -9.55
CA GLN A 172 -14.17 11.88 -8.23
C GLN A 172 -15.29 11.73 -7.20
N VAL A 173 -15.42 10.56 -6.58
CA VAL A 173 -16.42 10.36 -5.52
C VAL A 173 -15.84 11.00 -4.28
N PHE A 174 -16.19 12.26 -4.07
CA PHE A 174 -15.87 12.99 -2.86
C PHE A 174 -16.93 12.72 -1.80
N GLY A 175 -16.49 12.34 -0.61
CA GLY A 175 -17.06 12.90 0.62
C GLY A 175 -18.46 12.46 1.04
N GLU A 176 -18.94 11.28 0.65
CA GLU A 176 -19.93 10.60 1.48
C GLU A 176 -19.32 9.32 2.04
N GLU A 177 -19.53 9.14 3.33
CA GLU A 177 -19.27 7.93 4.10
C GLU A 177 -19.67 6.73 3.24
N GLN A 178 -18.68 6.07 2.61
CA GLN A 178 -18.95 4.93 1.74
C GLN A 178 -19.40 3.77 2.64
N ALA A 179 -20.69 3.76 2.97
CA ALA A 179 -21.38 2.61 3.56
C ALA A 179 -21.30 1.38 2.65
N VAL A 180 -20.96 1.59 1.37
CA VAL A 180 -20.81 0.54 0.36
C VAL A 180 -19.33 0.32 0.02
N PRO A 181 -18.85 -0.92 -0.02
CA PRO A 181 -17.47 -1.23 -0.42
C PRO A 181 -17.14 -0.76 -1.85
N TYR A 182 -15.99 -0.11 -2.02
CA TYR A 182 -15.40 0.17 -3.34
C TYR A 182 -14.87 -1.14 -3.93
N ARG A 183 -15.26 -1.50 -5.16
CA ARG A 183 -14.84 -2.75 -5.83
C ARG A 183 -13.89 -2.46 -6.99
N PHE A 184 -12.86 -3.29 -7.13
CA PHE A 184 -11.93 -3.24 -8.26
C PHE A 184 -11.75 -4.62 -8.89
N ALA A 185 -11.74 -4.66 -10.23
CA ALA A 185 -11.62 -5.90 -11.00
C ALA A 185 -10.43 -5.89 -11.97
N LYS A 186 -9.65 -4.79 -12.03
CA LYS A 186 -8.59 -4.53 -13.01
C LYS A 186 -7.35 -5.43 -12.87
N VAL A 187 -7.43 -6.54 -12.13
CA VAL A 187 -6.29 -7.43 -11.95
C VAL A 187 -6.30 -8.52 -13.00
N LYS A 188 -5.44 -8.37 -14.01
CA LYS A 188 -5.21 -9.37 -15.05
C LYS A 188 -4.63 -10.64 -14.39
N ARG A 189 -4.82 -11.77 -15.07
CA ARG A 189 -4.41 -13.08 -14.54
C ARG A 189 -2.91 -13.26 -14.63
#